data_AF-A0A7Y7L9S5-F1
#
_entry.id   AF-A0A7Y7L9S5-F1
#
_cell.length_a   1.000
_cell.length_b   1.000
_cell.length_c   1.000
_cell.angle_alpha   90.00
_cell.angle_beta   90.00
_cell.angle_gamma   90.00
#
_symmetry.space_group_name_H-M   'P 1'
#
loop_
_entity.id
_entity.type
_entity.pdbx_description
1 polymer ?
#
loop_
_entity_poly.entity_id
_entity_poly.type
_entity_poly.pdbx_seq_one_letter_code
_entity_poly.pdbx_strand_id
1 'polypeptide(L)'
;MLIALFTTNGFAHAQNLPNETRPRIVITADPELDDNNSLIRFLLYSSDVEIEGLIYASSAFHWKGDSKRTKWFVPGREYTRFGLNLCPCESWRWGEDEHFIHDAVYTYANVYANLKIHNFNYPAPDVLRGKIRIGNIEFDGDISKDSPGSDLIKTLILDDKQGQLFITAWGAKAL
;
A
#
# COMPACT_ATOMS: atom_id res chain seq x y z
N MET A 1 56.76 -20.82 29.73
CA MET A 1 55.68 -19.99 29.16
C MET A 1 54.38 -20.78 29.30
N LEU A 2 53.58 -20.51 30.34
CA LEU A 2 52.31 -21.20 30.58
C LEU A 2 51.20 -20.47 29.83
N ILE A 3 50.43 -21.18 29.01
CA ILE A 3 49.21 -20.66 28.39
C ILE A 3 48.04 -21.04 29.31
N ALA A 4 47.40 -20.04 29.92
CA ALA A 4 46.15 -20.22 30.65
C ALA A 4 44.99 -20.16 29.64
N LEU A 5 44.23 -21.26 29.54
CA LEU A 5 42.97 -21.29 28.79
C LEU A 5 41.86 -20.71 29.68
N PHE A 6 41.31 -19.56 29.28
CA PHE A 6 40.10 -19.01 29.89
C PHE A 6 38.89 -19.54 29.13
N THR A 7 38.10 -20.41 29.77
CA THR A 7 36.77 -20.79 29.29
C THR A 7 35.76 -19.76 29.79
N THR A 8 35.26 -18.90 28.91
CA THR A 8 34.14 -18.01 29.22
C THR A 8 32.83 -18.79 29.09
N ASN A 9 32.17 -19.08 30.22
CA ASN A 9 30.77 -19.49 30.24
C ASN A 9 29.90 -18.26 29.95
N GLY A 10 29.73 -17.95 28.67
CA GLY A 10 28.74 -16.97 28.22
C GLY A 10 27.35 -17.59 28.26
N PHE A 11 26.55 -17.26 29.27
CA PHE A 11 25.10 -17.44 29.17
C PHE A 11 24.61 -16.55 28.03
N ALA A 12 24.22 -17.16 26.92
CA ALA A 12 23.52 -16.45 25.86
C ALA A 12 22.22 -15.89 26.45
N HIS A 13 22.18 -14.59 26.70
CA HIS A 13 20.92 -13.88 26.83
C HIS A 13 20.25 -13.95 25.46
N ALA A 14 19.21 -14.79 25.34
CA ALA A 14 18.23 -14.60 24.30
C ALA A 14 17.75 -13.14 24.40
N GLN A 15 17.76 -12.42 23.29
CA GLN A 15 17.22 -11.07 23.25
C GLN A 15 15.75 -11.19 23.68
N ASN A 16 15.43 -10.67 24.86
CA ASN A 16 14.05 -10.31 25.16
C ASN A 16 13.69 -9.25 24.13
N LEU A 17 13.03 -9.66 23.05
CA LEU A 17 12.38 -8.70 22.16
C LEU A 17 11.47 -7.87 23.08
N PRO A 18 11.55 -6.53 23.03
CA PRO A 18 10.46 -5.71 23.53
C PRO A 18 9.16 -6.28 22.96
N ASN A 19 8.00 -6.01 23.58
CA ASN A 19 6.74 -6.11 22.84
C ASN A 19 6.84 -5.18 21.62
N GLU A 20 7.47 -5.62 20.54
CA GLU A 20 7.61 -4.85 19.31
C GLU A 20 6.22 -4.81 18.72
N THR A 21 5.58 -3.65 18.90
CA THR A 21 4.32 -3.35 18.26
C THR A 21 4.54 -3.48 16.75
N ARG A 22 3.65 -4.23 16.08
CA ARG A 22 3.74 -4.39 14.63
C ARG A 22 3.74 -3.00 13.98
N PRO A 23 4.63 -2.74 13.01
CA PRO A 23 4.69 -1.45 12.35
C PRO A 23 3.36 -1.16 11.65
N ARG A 24 2.92 0.10 11.75
CA ARG A 24 1.68 0.59 11.12
C ARG A 24 1.98 0.97 9.68
N ILE A 25 1.11 0.60 8.74
CA ILE A 25 1.37 0.84 7.32
C ILE A 25 0.11 1.23 6.54
N VAL A 26 0.28 2.20 5.65
CA VAL A 26 -0.69 2.60 4.62
C VAL A 26 -0.09 2.31 3.25
N ILE A 27 -0.85 1.62 2.41
CA ILE A 27 -0.53 1.38 1.01
C ILE A 27 -1.31 2.36 0.13
N THR A 28 -0.60 3.07 -0.75
CA THR A 28 -1.21 3.80 -1.87
C THR A 28 -0.71 3.18 -3.17
N ALA A 29 -1.65 2.77 -4.02
CA ALA A 29 -1.35 1.99 -5.22
C ALA A 29 -2.28 2.37 -6.36
N ASP A 30 -1.76 2.29 -7.58
CA ASP A 30 -2.51 2.43 -8.81
C ASP A 30 -2.72 1.04 -9.45
N PRO A 31 -3.61 0.88 -10.44
CA PRO A 31 -3.98 -0.46 -10.93
C PRO A 31 -2.92 -1.13 -11.83
N GLU A 32 -1.64 -0.79 -11.68
CA GLU A 32 -0.57 -1.42 -12.45
C GLU A 32 -0.40 -2.90 -12.09
N LEU A 33 0.11 -3.70 -13.03
CA LEU A 33 0.29 -5.13 -12.83
C LEU A 33 1.27 -5.46 -11.69
N ASP A 34 2.34 -4.67 -11.52
CA ASP A 34 3.29 -4.85 -10.43
C ASP A 34 2.71 -4.44 -9.06
N ASP A 35 1.87 -3.42 -9.01
CA ASP A 35 1.09 -3.05 -7.81
C ASP A 35 0.12 -4.15 -7.40
N ASN A 36 -0.58 -4.76 -8.37
CA ASN A 36 -1.42 -5.93 -8.14
C ASN A 36 -0.65 -7.09 -7.50
N ASN A 37 0.49 -7.45 -8.08
CA ASN A 37 1.33 -8.54 -7.59
C ASN A 37 1.90 -8.23 -6.19
N SER A 38 2.31 -6.99 -5.97
CA SER A 38 2.84 -6.52 -4.69
C SER A 38 1.77 -6.53 -3.61
N LEU A 39 0.54 -6.14 -3.95
CA LEU A 39 -0.58 -6.13 -3.01
C LEU A 39 -0.96 -7.55 -2.57
N ILE A 40 -1.05 -8.50 -3.51
CA ILE A 40 -1.31 -9.92 -3.18
C ILE A 40 -0.23 -10.44 -2.24
N ARG A 41 1.05 -10.21 -2.57
CA ARG A 41 2.16 -10.61 -1.70
C ARG A 41 2.06 -9.94 -0.33
N PHE A 42 1.79 -8.64 -0.29
CA PHE A 42 1.68 -7.89 0.96
C PHE A 42 0.56 -8.43 1.85
N LEU A 43 -0.60 -8.79 1.30
CA LEU A 43 -1.68 -9.42 2.06
C LEU A 43 -1.26 -10.75 2.70
N LEU A 44 -0.36 -11.51 2.07
CA LEU A 44 0.22 -12.72 2.66
C LEU A 44 1.22 -12.45 3.80
N TYR A 45 1.70 -11.21 3.95
CA TYR A 45 2.52 -10.75 5.08
C TYR A 45 1.72 -9.89 6.09
N SER A 46 0.41 -9.81 5.94
CA SER A 46 -0.46 -8.99 6.81
C SER A 46 -0.49 -9.45 8.28
N SER A 47 0.06 -10.62 8.61
CA SER A 47 0.28 -11.04 9.99
C SER A 47 1.34 -10.20 10.71
N ASP A 48 2.27 -9.59 9.98
CA ASP A 48 3.50 -9.01 10.51
C ASP A 48 3.41 -7.47 10.64
N VAL A 49 2.34 -6.88 10.11
CA VAL A 49 2.10 -5.43 10.07
C VAL A 49 0.70 -5.08 10.59
N GLU A 50 0.51 -3.85 11.03
CA GLU A 50 -0.82 -3.26 11.25
C GLU A 50 -1.23 -2.44 10.04
N ILE A 51 -2.14 -2.97 9.22
CA ILE A 51 -2.64 -2.28 8.03
C ILE A 51 -3.65 -1.21 8.45
N GLU A 52 -3.28 0.04 8.23
CA GLU A 52 -4.10 1.21 8.54
C GLU A 52 -4.86 1.75 7.33
N GLY A 53 -4.42 1.45 6.11
CA GLY A 53 -5.12 1.85 4.89
C GLY A 53 -4.63 1.10 3.64
N LEU A 54 -5.58 0.78 2.76
CA LEU A 54 -5.35 0.29 1.40
C LEU A 54 -6.03 1.28 0.45
N ILE A 55 -5.26 2.14 -0.21
CA ILE A 55 -5.78 3.36 -0.83
C ILE A 55 -5.55 3.31 -2.34
N TYR A 56 -6.64 3.41 -3.10
CA TYR A 56 -6.55 3.63 -4.55
C TYR A 56 -5.95 5.00 -4.81
N ALA A 57 -4.99 5.10 -5.70
CA ALA A 57 -4.42 6.37 -6.08
C ALA A 57 -4.03 6.40 -7.56
N SER A 58 -3.95 7.61 -8.12
CA SER A 58 -3.53 7.86 -9.48
C SER A 58 -2.02 8.06 -9.55
N SER A 59 -1.46 7.78 -10.72
CA SER A 59 -0.04 7.90 -11.01
C SER A 59 0.21 8.50 -12.39
N ALA A 60 1.47 8.66 -12.73
CA ALA A 60 1.92 8.99 -14.09
C ALA A 60 1.52 7.95 -15.16
N PHE A 61 1.12 6.74 -14.73
CA PHE A 61 0.84 5.58 -15.57
C PHE A 61 -0.63 5.16 -15.56
N HIS A 62 -1.40 5.51 -14.52
CA HIS A 62 -2.81 5.17 -14.39
C HIS A 62 -3.60 6.29 -13.72
N TRP A 63 -4.65 6.79 -14.39
CA TRP A 63 -5.53 7.82 -13.85
C TRP A 63 -6.91 7.79 -14.52
N LYS A 64 -7.97 7.98 -13.73
CA LYS A 64 -9.37 7.88 -14.17
C LYS A 64 -9.85 9.13 -14.92
N GLY A 65 -9.34 10.29 -14.53
CA GLY A 65 -9.84 11.60 -14.94
C GLY A 65 -11.07 12.05 -14.15
N ASP A 66 -11.60 13.22 -14.48
CA ASP A 66 -12.62 13.93 -13.69
C ASP A 66 -14.08 13.52 -13.98
N SER A 67 -14.28 12.49 -14.80
CA SER A 67 -15.61 12.06 -15.29
C SER A 67 -16.39 13.13 -16.08
N LYS A 68 -15.76 14.26 -16.45
CA LYS A 68 -16.36 15.34 -17.27
C LYS A 68 -15.80 15.37 -18.68
N ARG A 69 -15.05 14.35 -19.07
CA ARG A 69 -14.38 14.25 -20.38
C ARG A 69 -13.34 15.35 -20.60
N THR A 70 -12.80 15.90 -19.51
CA THR A 70 -11.72 16.87 -19.60
C THR A 70 -10.48 16.16 -20.14
N LYS A 71 -9.89 16.74 -21.18
CA LYS A 71 -8.67 16.24 -21.80
C LYS A 71 -7.44 16.69 -21.02
N TRP A 72 -6.62 15.75 -20.62
CA TRP A 72 -5.43 15.98 -19.80
C TRP A 72 -4.14 15.55 -20.49
N PHE A 73 -3.06 16.30 -20.24
CA PHE A 73 -1.74 16.06 -20.80
C PHE A 73 -0.65 16.68 -19.93
N VAL A 74 0.26 15.83 -19.47
CA VAL A 74 1.53 16.17 -18.85
C VAL A 74 2.68 15.69 -19.75
N PRO A 75 3.66 16.56 -20.10
CA PRO A 75 4.85 16.15 -20.87
C PRO A 75 5.69 15.08 -20.15
N GLY A 76 6.30 14.16 -20.91
CA GLY A 76 7.26 13.17 -20.37
C GLY A 76 6.64 11.93 -19.71
N ARG A 77 5.31 11.81 -19.75
CA ARG A 77 4.56 10.60 -19.35
C ARG A 77 4.64 9.51 -20.41
N GLU A 78 4.25 8.29 -20.05
CA GLU A 78 4.31 7.10 -20.92
C GLU A 78 3.76 7.34 -22.33
N TYR A 79 2.60 8.00 -22.45
CA TYR A 79 1.96 8.34 -23.73
C TYR A 79 2.73 9.33 -24.64
N THR A 80 3.87 9.85 -24.18
CA THR A 80 4.82 10.69 -24.95
C THR A 80 6.22 10.06 -25.10
N ARG A 81 6.49 8.94 -24.42
CA ARG A 81 7.80 8.27 -24.47
C ARG A 81 7.90 7.44 -25.74
N PHE A 82 9.13 7.11 -26.14
CA PHE A 82 9.40 6.22 -27.28
C PHE A 82 8.77 6.67 -28.61
N GLY A 83 8.57 7.99 -28.80
CA GLY A 83 7.94 8.54 -30.00
C GLY A 83 6.42 8.44 -30.05
N LEU A 84 5.77 8.08 -28.93
CA LEU A 84 4.31 8.03 -28.82
C LEU A 84 3.71 9.45 -28.78
N ASN A 85 2.47 9.56 -29.27
CA ASN A 85 1.64 10.75 -29.19
C ASN A 85 0.16 10.35 -28.99
N LEU A 86 -0.12 9.72 -27.85
CA LEU A 86 -1.41 9.07 -27.59
C LEU A 86 -2.41 9.96 -26.83
N CYS A 87 -1.94 10.99 -26.15
CA CYS A 87 -2.76 11.95 -25.41
C CYS A 87 -2.58 13.37 -25.98
N PRO A 88 -3.52 14.31 -25.74
CA PRO A 88 -4.38 14.42 -24.57
C PRO A 88 -5.50 13.38 -24.49
N CYS A 89 -5.73 12.83 -23.30
CA CYS A 89 -6.70 11.76 -23.03
C CYS A 89 -7.73 12.18 -21.97
N GLU A 90 -8.88 11.49 -21.90
CA GLU A 90 -9.89 11.68 -20.85
C GLU A 90 -9.64 10.78 -19.63
N SER A 91 -8.96 9.66 -19.85
CA SER A 91 -8.43 8.73 -18.85
C SER A 91 -7.13 8.12 -19.39
N TRP A 92 -6.29 7.54 -18.53
CA TRP A 92 -5.11 6.80 -18.96
C TRP A 92 -5.03 5.48 -18.19
N ARG A 93 -5.20 4.37 -18.92
CA ARG A 93 -5.08 2.98 -18.44
C ARG A 93 -5.90 2.65 -17.18
N TRP A 94 -6.95 3.41 -16.89
CA TRP A 94 -7.85 3.15 -15.75
C TRP A 94 -9.14 2.48 -16.25
N GLY A 95 -9.45 1.28 -15.75
CA GLY A 95 -10.68 0.56 -16.13
C GLY A 95 -11.95 1.26 -15.62
N GLU A 96 -13.04 1.20 -16.40
CA GLU A 96 -14.33 1.81 -15.99
C GLU A 96 -14.83 1.24 -14.66
N ASP A 97 -14.70 -0.07 -14.49
CA ASP A 97 -15.02 -0.81 -13.28
C ASP A 97 -13.74 -1.19 -12.51
N GLU A 98 -12.75 -0.30 -12.36
CA GLU A 98 -11.51 -0.63 -11.64
C GLU A 98 -11.76 -0.93 -10.15
N HIS A 99 -11.31 -2.10 -9.68
CA HIS A 99 -11.52 -2.60 -8.32
C HIS A 99 -10.41 -3.51 -7.77
N PHE A 100 -9.17 -3.38 -8.25
CA PHE A 100 -8.08 -4.31 -7.94
C PHE A 100 -7.77 -4.52 -6.44
N ILE A 101 -7.85 -3.47 -5.61
CA ILE A 101 -7.65 -3.61 -4.15
C ILE A 101 -8.78 -4.43 -3.54
N HIS A 102 -10.02 -4.23 -4.01
CA HIS A 102 -11.17 -5.00 -3.54
C HIS A 102 -11.03 -6.47 -3.94
N ASP A 103 -10.61 -6.74 -5.17
CA ASP A 103 -10.38 -8.10 -5.68
C ASP A 103 -9.29 -8.83 -4.92
N ALA A 104 -8.19 -8.15 -4.61
CA ALA A 104 -7.12 -8.71 -3.80
C ALA A 104 -7.61 -9.09 -2.39
N VAL A 105 -8.38 -8.20 -1.74
CA VAL A 105 -8.95 -8.46 -0.40
C VAL A 105 -10.05 -9.54 -0.44
N TYR A 106 -10.87 -9.58 -1.50
CA TYR A 106 -11.85 -10.64 -1.72
C TYR A 106 -11.17 -12.00 -1.88
N THR A 107 -10.11 -12.05 -2.69
CA THR A 107 -9.33 -13.26 -2.91
C THR A 107 -8.64 -13.73 -1.63
N TYR A 108 -8.09 -12.79 -0.85
CA TYR A 108 -7.57 -13.07 0.49
C TYR A 108 -8.63 -13.71 1.40
N ALA A 109 -9.87 -13.24 1.36
CA ALA A 109 -10.97 -13.80 2.15
C ALA A 109 -11.22 -15.28 1.84
N ASN A 110 -11.11 -15.67 0.56
CA ASN A 110 -11.32 -17.06 0.12
C ASN A 110 -10.27 -18.03 0.69
N VAL A 111 -9.06 -17.54 0.98
CA VAL A 111 -7.96 -18.36 1.51
C VAL A 111 -7.70 -18.16 3.01
N TYR A 112 -8.39 -17.21 3.65
CA TYR A 112 -8.19 -16.81 5.04
C TYR A 112 -8.26 -17.96 6.05
N ALA A 113 -9.20 -18.89 5.85
CA ALA A 113 -9.37 -20.06 6.73
C ALA A 113 -8.09 -20.90 6.78
N ASN A 114 -7.38 -21.05 5.66
CA ASN A 114 -6.11 -21.76 5.59
C ASN A 114 -4.96 -20.91 6.17
N LEU A 115 -4.90 -19.61 5.85
CA LEU A 115 -3.87 -18.70 6.38
C LEU A 115 -3.82 -18.73 7.92
N LYS A 116 -4.99 -18.71 8.57
CA LYS A 116 -5.09 -18.78 10.02
C LYS A 116 -4.56 -20.06 10.67
N ILE A 117 -4.51 -21.17 9.94
CA ILE A 117 -3.91 -22.42 10.44
C ILE A 117 -2.40 -22.21 10.64
N HIS A 118 -1.77 -21.43 9.77
CA HIS A 118 -0.33 -21.16 9.79
C HIS A 118 0.05 -20.01 10.72
N ASN A 119 -0.79 -18.98 10.83
CA ASN A 119 -0.56 -17.86 11.74
C ASN A 119 -1.89 -17.24 12.20
N PHE A 120 -2.15 -17.23 13.51
CA PHE A 120 -3.40 -16.69 14.05
C PHE A 120 -3.50 -15.16 13.95
N ASN A 121 -2.38 -14.46 13.69
CA ASN A 121 -2.32 -12.99 13.62
C ASN A 121 -2.79 -12.41 12.28
N TYR A 122 -3.13 -13.25 11.30
CA TYR A 122 -3.72 -12.78 10.05
C TYR A 122 -5.04 -12.01 10.32
N PRO A 123 -5.19 -10.77 9.81
CA PRO A 123 -6.36 -9.95 10.07
C PRO A 123 -7.61 -10.55 9.44
N ALA A 124 -8.76 -10.39 10.11
CA ALA A 124 -10.04 -10.83 9.54
C ALA A 124 -10.32 -10.09 8.21
N PRO A 125 -10.88 -10.76 7.20
CA PRO A 125 -11.16 -10.13 5.90
C PRO A 125 -11.99 -8.85 5.99
N ASP A 126 -12.97 -8.80 6.90
CA ASP A 126 -13.81 -7.62 7.11
C ASP A 126 -13.04 -6.43 7.70
N VAL A 127 -11.99 -6.70 8.50
CA VAL A 127 -11.07 -5.64 8.97
C VAL A 127 -10.35 -5.03 7.78
N LEU A 128 -9.78 -5.85 6.89
CA LEU A 128 -9.10 -5.36 5.69
C LEU A 128 -10.04 -4.61 4.75
N ARG A 129 -11.25 -5.13 4.50
CA ARG A 129 -12.27 -4.45 3.70
C ARG A 129 -12.60 -3.07 4.27
N GLY A 130 -12.70 -2.96 5.59
CA GLY A 130 -12.93 -1.70 6.31
C GLY A 130 -11.77 -0.69 6.22
N LYS A 131 -10.58 -1.09 5.75
CA LYS A 131 -9.40 -0.23 5.56
C LYS A 131 -9.24 0.28 4.13
N ILE A 132 -10.09 -0.13 3.19
CA ILE A 132 -10.02 0.32 1.80
C ILE A 132 -10.54 1.76 1.70
N ARG A 133 -9.81 2.65 1.03
CA ARG A 133 -10.23 4.05 0.76
C ARG A 133 -9.92 4.46 -0.67
N ILE A 134 -10.62 5.49 -1.13
CA ILE A 134 -10.33 6.16 -2.40
C ILE A 134 -9.43 7.37 -2.11
N GLY A 135 -8.22 7.34 -2.66
CA GLY A 135 -7.28 8.47 -2.75
C GLY A 135 -7.65 9.42 -3.90
N ASN A 136 -6.71 10.23 -4.36
CA ASN A 136 -6.88 10.90 -5.66
C ASN A 136 -6.78 9.86 -6.78
N ILE A 137 -7.88 9.60 -7.48
CA ILE A 137 -7.91 8.76 -8.70
C ILE A 137 -8.15 9.57 -9.97
N GLU A 138 -8.34 10.90 -9.88
CA GLU A 138 -8.72 11.78 -11.00
C GLU A 138 -7.54 12.01 -11.95
N PHE A 139 -6.93 13.19 -12.00
CA PHE A 139 -5.75 13.45 -12.83
C PHE A 139 -4.45 13.23 -12.06
N ASP A 140 -3.40 12.82 -12.77
CA ASP A 140 -2.11 12.54 -12.16
C ASP A 140 -1.50 13.80 -11.54
N GLY A 141 -1.17 13.72 -10.25
CA GLY A 141 -0.60 14.85 -9.52
C GLY A 141 -1.62 15.91 -9.07
N ASP A 142 -2.92 15.71 -9.30
CA ASP A 142 -3.95 16.62 -8.77
C ASP A 142 -4.04 16.49 -7.24
N ILE A 143 -3.95 17.62 -6.56
CA ILE A 143 -4.03 17.78 -5.10
C ILE A 143 -5.05 18.86 -4.71
N SER A 144 -5.91 19.26 -5.65
CA SER A 144 -6.87 20.36 -5.46
C SER A 144 -8.03 20.03 -4.53
N LYS A 145 -8.24 18.74 -4.21
CA LYS A 145 -9.33 18.24 -3.37
C LYS A 145 -8.81 17.20 -2.39
N ASP A 146 -9.32 17.27 -1.17
CA ASP A 146 -9.17 16.19 -0.20
C ASP A 146 -9.95 14.94 -0.66
N SER A 147 -9.51 13.77 -0.19
CA SER A 147 -10.16 12.49 -0.47
C SER A 147 -10.27 11.66 0.82
N PRO A 148 -11.15 10.64 0.85
CA PRO A 148 -11.22 9.71 1.98
C PRO A 148 -9.86 9.07 2.35
N GLY A 149 -8.98 8.89 1.36
CA GLY A 149 -7.62 8.42 1.56
C GLY A 149 -6.70 9.46 2.22
N SER A 150 -6.71 10.71 1.74
CA SER A 150 -5.88 11.78 2.33
C SER A 150 -6.35 12.14 3.75
N ASP A 151 -7.67 12.15 4.01
CA ASP A 151 -8.26 12.36 5.33
C ASP A 151 -7.86 11.26 6.33
N LEU A 152 -7.83 10.01 5.87
CA LEU A 152 -7.33 8.90 6.67
C LEU A 152 -5.85 9.11 7.03
N ILE A 153 -5.01 9.41 6.05
CA ILE A 153 -3.58 9.64 6.27
C ILE A 153 -3.35 10.81 7.23
N LYS A 154 -4.04 11.93 7.04
CA LYS A 154 -4.00 13.08 7.96
C LYS A 154 -4.35 12.67 9.38
N THR A 155 -5.41 11.89 9.55
CA THR A 155 -5.84 11.39 10.87
C THR A 155 -4.77 10.51 11.51
N LEU A 156 -4.18 9.59 10.74
CA LEU A 156 -3.16 8.65 11.24
C LEU A 156 -1.84 9.35 11.61
N ILE A 157 -1.45 10.40 10.88
CA ILE A 157 -0.25 11.20 11.18
C ILE A 157 -0.43 11.99 12.48
N LEU A 158 -1.66 12.43 12.77
CA LEU A 158 -1.97 13.28 13.91
C LEU A 158 -2.47 12.51 15.15
N ASP A 159 -2.52 11.18 15.08
CA ASP A 159 -2.97 10.36 16.21
C ASP A 159 -1.90 10.17 17.29
N ASP A 160 -2.35 9.81 18.49
CA ASP A 160 -1.49 9.57 19.64
C ASP A 160 -0.98 8.11 19.71
N LYS A 161 -1.15 7.31 18.64
CA LYS A 161 -0.73 5.90 18.66
C LYS A 161 0.79 5.82 18.52
N GLN A 162 1.43 5.27 19.54
CA GLN A 162 2.87 5.05 19.55
C GLN A 162 3.32 4.05 18.46
N GLY A 163 4.48 4.32 17.87
CA GLY A 163 5.09 3.47 16.84
C GLY A 163 5.26 4.18 15.50
N GLN A 164 6.09 3.63 14.63
CA GLN A 164 6.32 4.19 13.30
C GLN A 164 5.14 3.89 12.38
N LEU A 165 4.60 4.95 11.75
CA LEU A 165 3.67 4.87 10.63
C LEU A 165 4.44 4.95 9.32
N PHE A 166 4.30 3.92 8.48
CA PHE A 166 4.81 3.90 7.12
C PHE A 166 3.69 4.30 6.15
N ILE A 167 3.94 5.31 5.32
CA ILE A 167 3.05 5.67 4.22
C ILE A 167 3.82 5.39 2.93
N THR A 168 3.30 4.48 2.11
CA THR A 168 4.00 4.00 0.92
C THR A 168 3.33 4.52 -0.35
N ALA A 169 4.14 4.69 -1.39
CA ALA A 169 3.74 5.19 -2.70
C ALA A 169 4.27 4.21 -3.76
N TRP A 170 3.43 3.28 -4.22
CA TRP A 170 3.87 2.19 -5.11
C TRP A 170 3.86 2.58 -6.60
N GLY A 171 2.97 3.49 -6.99
CA GLY A 171 3.12 4.30 -8.21
C GLY A 171 2.53 5.71 -8.11
N ALA A 172 1.63 5.94 -7.15
CA ALA A 172 1.02 7.23 -6.91
C ALA A 172 1.98 8.30 -6.37
N LYS A 173 1.84 9.54 -6.85
CA LYS A 173 2.67 10.69 -6.42
C LYS A 173 1.91 11.84 -5.77
N ALA A 174 0.58 11.73 -5.64
CA ALA A 174 -0.25 12.71 -4.96
C ALA A 174 -0.87 12.05 -3.72
N LEU A 175 -0.29 12.37 -2.56
CA LEU A 175 -0.92 12.19 -1.25
C LEU A 175 -1.67 13.46 -0.89
#